data_AF-A0A0C3B5L5-F1
#
_entry.id   AF-A0A0C3B5L5-F1
#
_cell.length_a   1.000
_cell.length_b   1.000
_cell.length_c   1.000
_cell.angle_alpha   90.00
_cell.angle_beta   90.00
_cell.angle_gamma   90.00
#
_symmetry.space_group_name_H-M   'P 1'
#
loop_
_entity.id
_entity.type
_entity.pdbx_description
1 polymer ?
#
loop_
_entity_poly.entity_id
_entity_poly.type
_entity_poly.pdbx_seq_one_letter_code
_entity_poly.pdbx_strand_id
1 'polypeptide(L)'
;MISHENSLRCDNVRYYSHLQWIPDQKLRKAIRKVIQGRSLVLQSDDEDDEANDSQPRVNMTKRGQQDLLDRIEAIPGVQDGMSRLDKSLKDVFSAYFGIQALGAGIEPPAVYHRLLMQLSAEESAIQTANRPALEALRLFVAYPTSVNTSRLVGIPCLYEVLEYHNAKGEGYPEHLLSLCKWMWQWGEGLLKGIIVHQAPSIDESACLTDHNWQKTGCSYTMPQVRYQPQYRYLKHDTRNEPGGRRGAKCSKYYSKYGEQRLTGGIMRLKQWFMTLRAPSNHTA
;
A
#
# COMPACT_ATOMS: atom_id res chain seq x y z
N MET A 1 -13.74 -26.08 -28.41
CA MET A 1 -13.14 -24.74 -28.25
C MET A 1 -14.27 -23.75 -28.45
N ILE A 2 -14.89 -23.24 -27.37
CA ILE A 2 -16.08 -22.38 -27.47
C ILE A 2 -15.71 -21.05 -26.81
N SER A 3 -15.42 -20.05 -27.64
CA SER A 3 -15.29 -18.66 -27.22
C SER A 3 -16.68 -18.05 -27.23
N HIS A 4 -17.12 -17.48 -26.11
CA HIS A 4 -18.36 -16.71 -26.13
C HIS A 4 -18.07 -15.38 -26.84
N GLU A 5 -18.90 -15.00 -27.82
CA GLU A 5 -18.70 -13.78 -28.63
C GLU A 5 -18.63 -12.49 -27.79
N ASN A 6 -19.18 -12.54 -26.57
CA ASN A 6 -19.25 -11.41 -25.63
C ASN A 6 -18.06 -11.35 -24.64
N SER A 7 -17.09 -12.26 -24.72
CA SER A 7 -15.88 -12.18 -23.87
C SER A 7 -14.96 -11.07 -24.34
N LEU A 8 -14.59 -10.15 -23.44
CA LEU A 8 -13.53 -9.18 -23.67
C LEU A 8 -12.23 -9.91 -24.03
N ARG A 9 -11.62 -9.54 -25.17
CA ARG A 9 -10.31 -10.05 -25.59
C ARG A 9 -9.24 -9.05 -25.18
N CYS A 10 -8.35 -9.47 -24.29
CA CYS A 10 -7.22 -8.68 -23.85
C CYS A 10 -5.99 -9.04 -24.69
N ASP A 11 -5.90 -8.43 -25.87
CA ASP A 11 -4.85 -8.73 -26.86
C ASP A 11 -3.50 -8.06 -26.55
N ASN A 12 -3.40 -7.21 -25.52
CA ASN A 12 -2.19 -6.40 -25.25
C ASN A 12 -1.76 -6.44 -23.77
N VAL A 13 -1.79 -7.61 -23.13
CA VAL A 13 -1.39 -7.72 -21.72
C VAL A 13 0.12 -7.58 -21.59
N ARG A 14 0.57 -6.40 -21.15
CA ARG A 14 1.97 -6.12 -20.84
C ARG A 14 2.27 -6.57 -19.41
N TYR A 15 3.26 -7.45 -19.26
CA TYR A 15 3.78 -7.80 -17.95
C TYR A 15 4.76 -6.72 -17.49
N TYR A 16 4.38 -5.93 -16.48
CA TYR A 16 5.28 -4.97 -15.86
C TYR A 16 6.03 -5.63 -14.70
N SER A 17 7.35 -5.74 -14.81
CA SER A 17 8.20 -6.35 -13.78
C SER A 17 8.46 -5.45 -12.57
N HIS A 18 8.23 -4.14 -12.70
CA HIS A 18 8.55 -3.12 -11.68
C HIS A 18 7.31 -2.30 -11.35
N LEU A 19 6.42 -2.86 -10.53
CA LEU A 19 5.19 -2.18 -10.08
C LEU A 19 5.29 -1.64 -8.66
N GLN A 20 6.43 -1.82 -7.98
CA GLN A 20 6.67 -1.36 -6.61
C GLN A 20 7.01 0.14 -6.57
N TRP A 21 6.86 0.74 -5.39
CA TRP A 21 7.32 2.12 -5.14
C TRP A 21 8.84 2.24 -5.32
N ILE A 22 9.58 1.32 -4.72
CA ILE A 22 11.03 1.20 -4.87
C ILE A 22 11.28 -0.01 -5.77
N PRO A 23 11.74 0.14 -7.03
CA PRO A 23 11.88 -0.98 -7.97
C PRO A 23 12.94 -2.01 -7.58
N ASP A 24 14.04 -1.56 -6.99
CA ASP A 24 15.16 -2.41 -6.62
C ASP A 24 14.85 -3.24 -5.37
N GLN A 25 14.78 -4.56 -5.54
CA GLN A 25 14.52 -5.50 -4.46
C GLN A 25 15.64 -5.52 -3.40
N LYS A 26 16.91 -5.33 -3.80
CA LYS A 26 18.03 -5.30 -2.84
C LYS A 26 17.91 -4.08 -1.94
N LEU A 27 17.59 -2.93 -2.53
CA LEU A 27 17.32 -1.71 -1.77
C LEU A 27 16.13 -1.89 -0.81
N ARG A 28 14.99 -2.45 -1.27
CA ARG A 28 13.84 -2.75 -0.39
C ARG A 28 14.21 -3.64 0.80
N LYS A 29 15.09 -4.63 0.59
CA LYS A 29 15.58 -5.51 1.67
C LYS A 29 16.52 -4.76 2.62
N ALA A 30 17.41 -3.93 2.10
CA ALA A 30 18.32 -3.12 2.91
C ALA A 30 17.55 -2.11 3.78
N ILE A 31 16.56 -1.42 3.22
CA ILE A 31 15.69 -0.50 3.97
C ILE A 31 14.99 -1.25 5.10
N ARG A 32 14.36 -2.39 4.78
CA ARG A 32 13.72 -3.24 5.78
C ARG A 32 14.71 -3.71 6.84
N LYS A 33 15.94 -4.11 6.50
CA LYS A 33 16.97 -4.48 7.48
C LYS A 33 17.25 -3.32 8.46
N VAL A 34 17.41 -2.10 7.95
CA VAL A 34 17.71 -0.94 8.80
C VAL A 34 16.54 -0.62 9.73
N ILE A 35 15.31 -0.58 9.20
CA ILE A 35 14.14 -0.17 9.99
C ILE A 35 13.56 -1.30 10.86
N GLN A 36 13.68 -2.57 10.45
CA GLN A 36 13.21 -3.71 11.22
C GLN A 36 14.22 -4.08 12.29
N GLY A 37 13.87 -3.85 13.55
CA GLY A 37 14.67 -4.25 14.69
C GLY A 37 14.43 -3.35 15.89
N ARG A 38 15.26 -3.51 16.93
CA ARG A 38 15.26 -2.60 18.09
C ARG A 38 15.63 -1.19 17.67
N SER A 39 15.29 -0.22 18.52
CA SER A 39 15.71 1.18 18.33
C SER A 39 17.22 1.23 18.07
N LEU A 40 17.60 2.07 17.10
CA LEU A 40 19.00 2.31 16.75
C LEU A 40 19.63 3.36 17.66
N VAL A 41 18.83 4.05 18.48
CA VAL A 41 19.31 5.01 19.47
C VAL A 41 19.90 4.24 20.64
N LEU A 42 21.21 4.36 20.83
CA LEU A 42 21.90 3.86 22.03
C LEU A 42 21.56 4.81 23.18
N GLN A 43 20.83 4.33 24.19
CA GLN A 43 20.72 5.06 25.45
C GLN A 43 22.10 5.04 26.10
N SER A 44 22.69 6.22 26.33
CA SER A 44 23.92 6.36 27.09
C SER A 44 23.63 6.04 28.55
N ASP A 45 24.26 4.98 29.06
CA ASP A 45 24.32 4.69 30.49
C ASP A 45 25.30 5.67 31.15
N ASP A 46 24.92 6.95 31.32
CA ASP A 46 25.70 7.91 32.10
C ASP A 46 24.81 8.56 33.18
N GLU A 47 25.07 8.09 34.40
CA GLU A 47 24.95 8.72 35.73
C GLU A 47 23.57 9.20 36.23
N ASP A 48 22.95 8.38 37.10
CA ASP A 48 22.70 8.77 38.51
C ASP A 48 22.38 7.53 39.37
N ASP A 49 23.21 7.32 40.40
CA ASP A 49 22.94 6.43 41.52
C ASP A 49 21.76 6.99 42.34
N GLU A 50 20.68 6.21 42.48
CA GLU A 50 20.05 5.83 43.75
C GLU A 50 18.67 5.19 43.50
N ALA A 51 18.57 3.91 43.86
CA ALA A 51 17.38 3.20 44.30
C ALA A 51 16.03 3.58 43.66
N ASN A 52 15.68 2.96 42.52
CA ASN A 52 14.32 2.42 42.39
C ASN A 52 14.24 1.23 41.45
N ASP A 53 13.55 0.21 41.92
CA ASP A 53 13.35 -1.10 41.32
C ASP A 53 12.42 -1.01 40.10
N SER A 54 12.56 -1.95 39.16
CA SER A 54 11.64 -2.26 38.05
C SER A 54 11.82 -1.57 36.68
N GLN A 55 12.99 -1.74 36.04
CA GLN A 55 13.01 -1.95 34.57
C GLN A 55 14.01 -3.05 34.19
N PRO A 56 13.65 -3.96 33.25
CA PRO A 56 14.52 -5.07 32.90
C PRO A 56 15.71 -4.53 32.12
N ARG A 57 16.88 -4.46 32.77
CA ARG A 57 18.20 -4.32 32.15
C ARG A 57 18.32 -5.38 31.03
N VAL A 58 18.20 -4.96 29.78
CA VAL A 58 18.31 -5.88 28.64
C VAL A 58 19.79 -6.11 28.37
N ASN A 59 20.38 -7.11 29.04
CA ASN A 59 21.67 -7.65 28.64
C ASN A 59 21.63 -8.00 27.15
N MET A 60 22.26 -7.17 26.30
CA MET A 60 22.29 -7.42 24.86
C MET A 60 23.14 -8.66 24.60
N THR A 61 22.56 -9.63 23.90
CA THR A 61 23.32 -10.77 23.40
C THR A 61 24.33 -10.28 22.37
N LYS A 62 25.50 -10.93 22.27
CA LYS A 62 26.51 -10.64 21.22
C LYS A 62 25.90 -10.59 19.82
N ARG A 63 24.89 -11.43 19.56
CA ARG A 63 24.13 -11.45 18.30
C ARG A 63 23.31 -10.18 18.07
N GLY A 64 22.70 -9.63 19.13
CA GLY A 64 21.97 -8.36 19.04
C GLY A 64 22.88 -7.15 18.84
N GLN A 65 24.09 -7.16 19.41
CA GLN A 65 25.10 -6.12 19.18
C GLN A 65 25.59 -6.14 17.73
N GLN A 66 25.88 -7.34 17.20
CA GLN A 66 26.28 -7.48 15.82
C GLN A 66 25.17 -7.04 14.85
N ASP A 67 23.91 -7.42 15.11
CA ASP A 67 22.76 -7.00 14.30
C ASP A 67 22.59 -5.46 14.28
N LEU A 68 22.83 -4.80 15.42
CA LEU A 68 22.78 -3.34 15.50
C LEU A 68 23.88 -2.68 14.65
N LEU A 69 25.13 -3.15 14.77
CA LEU A 69 26.25 -2.64 13.99
C LEU A 69 26.02 -2.85 12.48
N ASP A 70 25.58 -4.04 12.10
CA ASP A 70 25.20 -4.43 10.74
C ASP A 70 24.11 -3.53 10.13
N ARG A 71 23.21 -2.99 10.96
CA ARG A 71 22.14 -2.08 10.54
C ARG A 71 22.68 -0.66 10.38
N ILE A 72 23.54 -0.20 11.29
CA ILE A 72 24.18 1.12 11.22
C ILE A 72 25.09 1.20 9.99
N GLU A 73 25.89 0.17 9.73
CA GLU A 73 26.78 0.10 8.56
C GLU A 73 26.00 0.12 7.22
N ALA A 74 24.76 -0.36 7.22
CA ALA A 74 23.91 -0.37 6.02
C ALA A 74 23.29 1.00 5.69
N ILE A 75 23.28 1.96 6.64
CA ILE A 75 22.61 3.27 6.48
C ILE A 75 23.13 4.05 5.26
N PRO A 76 24.45 4.25 5.06
CA PRO A 76 24.97 5.00 3.91
C PRO A 76 24.54 4.37 2.57
N GLY A 77 24.62 3.04 2.46
CA GLY A 77 24.20 2.32 1.26
C GLY A 77 22.71 2.47 0.96
N VAL A 78 21.87 2.52 2.00
CA VAL A 78 20.44 2.80 1.87
C VAL A 78 20.20 4.24 1.42
N GLN A 79 20.87 5.22 2.03
CA GLN A 79 20.74 6.63 1.67
C GLN A 79 21.15 6.87 0.21
N ASP A 80 22.25 6.27 -0.24
CA ASP A 80 22.72 6.36 -1.62
C ASP A 80 21.73 5.71 -2.59
N GLY A 81 21.23 4.52 -2.25
CA GLY A 81 20.22 3.82 -3.04
C GLY A 81 18.93 4.61 -3.19
N MET A 82 18.44 5.21 -2.10
CA MET A 82 17.27 6.09 -2.14
C MET A 82 17.54 7.36 -2.96
N SER A 83 18.70 7.99 -2.79
CA SER A 83 19.05 9.22 -3.52
C SER A 83 19.10 9.03 -5.04
N ARG A 84 19.43 7.83 -5.50
CA ARG A 84 19.40 7.48 -6.93
C ARG A 84 17.99 7.37 -7.49
N LEU A 85 17.01 7.05 -6.64
CA LEU A 85 15.59 7.02 -7.03
C LEU A 85 14.99 8.41 -6.96
N ASP A 86 15.09 9.05 -5.79
CA ASP A 86 14.67 10.43 -5.57
C ASP A 86 15.29 10.98 -4.28
N LYS A 87 15.66 12.26 -4.31
CA LYS A 87 16.28 12.93 -3.16
C LYS A 87 15.33 12.95 -1.94
N SER A 88 14.03 13.12 -2.15
CA SER A 88 13.05 13.19 -1.06
C SER A 88 12.96 11.91 -0.22
N LEU A 89 13.13 10.74 -0.85
CA LEU A 89 13.19 9.46 -0.14
C LEU A 89 14.37 9.43 0.83
N LYS A 90 15.56 9.85 0.35
CA LYS A 90 16.76 9.96 1.18
C LYS A 90 16.53 10.96 2.30
N ASP A 91 15.95 12.13 2.03
CA ASP A 91 15.79 13.18 3.01
C ASP A 91 14.82 12.76 4.13
N VAL A 92 13.67 12.16 3.79
CA VAL A 92 12.72 11.57 4.76
C VAL A 92 13.38 10.48 5.60
N PHE A 93 14.15 9.59 4.98
CA PHE A 93 14.87 8.55 5.69
C PHE A 93 15.94 9.13 6.62
N SER A 94 16.70 10.13 6.15
CA SER A 94 17.81 10.73 6.89
C SER A 94 17.34 11.51 8.11
N ALA A 95 16.15 12.11 8.04
CA ALA A 95 15.55 12.86 9.15
C ALA A 95 15.35 12.03 10.42
N TYR A 96 15.12 10.72 10.30
CA TYR A 96 14.80 9.85 11.44
C TYR A 96 15.71 8.61 11.57
N PHE A 97 16.27 8.11 10.47
CA PHE A 97 17.06 6.88 10.44
C PHE A 97 18.50 7.11 9.94
N GLY A 98 18.86 8.35 9.61
CA GLY A 98 20.22 8.69 9.19
C GLY A 98 21.20 8.73 10.36
N ILE A 99 22.50 8.60 10.08
CA ILE A 99 23.57 8.63 11.10
C ILE A 99 23.47 9.90 11.97
N GLN A 100 23.11 11.04 11.38
CA GLN A 100 22.93 12.29 12.11
C GLN A 100 21.76 12.23 13.11
N ALA A 101 20.61 11.68 12.70
CA ALA A 101 19.46 11.51 13.57
C ALA A 101 19.78 10.54 14.72
N LEU A 102 20.55 9.48 14.45
CA LEU A 102 21.02 8.55 15.46
C LEU A 102 21.99 9.21 16.45
N GLY A 103 22.96 9.98 15.96
CA GLY A 103 23.89 10.72 16.81
C GLY A 103 23.20 11.78 17.67
N ALA A 104 22.07 12.32 17.21
CA ALA A 104 21.23 13.25 17.97
C ALA A 104 20.21 12.55 18.88
N GLY A 105 20.18 11.22 18.93
CA GLY A 105 19.24 10.46 19.75
C GLY A 105 17.76 10.59 19.34
N ILE A 106 17.48 10.95 18.09
CA ILE A 106 16.12 11.15 17.61
C ILE A 106 15.44 9.80 17.44
N GLU A 107 14.37 9.57 18.20
CA GLU A 107 13.55 8.38 18.04
C GLU A 107 12.56 8.56 16.86
N PRO A 108 12.53 7.63 15.88
CA PRO A 108 11.63 7.72 14.75
C PRO A 108 10.16 7.59 15.19
N PRO A 109 9.26 8.51 14.81
CA PRO A 109 7.83 8.31 15.04
C PRO A 109 7.34 7.07 14.29
N ALA A 110 6.46 6.29 14.93
CA ALA A 110 5.96 5.02 14.38
C ALA A 110 5.28 5.16 13.00
N VAL A 111 4.73 6.34 12.69
CA VAL A 111 4.13 6.66 11.37
C VAL A 111 5.16 6.60 10.24
N TYR A 112 6.39 7.05 10.48
CA TYR A 112 7.47 7.03 9.49
C TYR A 112 8.01 5.61 9.27
N HIS A 113 8.03 4.80 10.32
CA HIS A 113 8.35 3.38 10.22
C HIS A 113 7.37 2.66 9.28
N ARG A 114 6.07 2.84 9.50
CA ARG A 114 5.02 2.26 8.65
C ARG A 114 5.08 2.75 7.21
N LEU A 115 5.33 4.04 6.99
CA LEU A 115 5.50 4.60 5.65
C LEU A 115 6.66 3.93 4.90
N LEU A 116 7.86 3.90 5.50
CA LEU A 116 9.04 3.30 4.86
C LEU A 116 8.90 1.78 4.67
N MET A 117 8.22 1.10 5.60
CA MET A 117 7.84 -0.30 5.44
C MET A 117 6.93 -0.52 4.24
N GLN A 118 5.91 0.33 4.04
CA GLN A 118 5.01 0.24 2.89
C GLN A 118 5.70 0.54 1.56
N LEU A 119 6.56 1.58 1.52
CA LEU A 119 7.34 1.91 0.33
C LEU A 119 8.34 0.79 -0.05
N SER A 120 8.79 0.03 0.95
CA SER A 120 9.73 -1.10 0.78
C SER A 120 9.03 -2.46 0.64
N ALA A 121 7.70 -2.49 0.56
CA ALA A 121 6.95 -3.72 0.37
C ALA A 121 7.16 -4.30 -1.04
N GLU A 122 6.93 -5.61 -1.18
CA GLU A 122 6.95 -6.29 -2.49
C GLU A 122 5.65 -6.04 -3.29
N GLU A 123 4.64 -5.44 -2.64
CA GLU A 123 3.33 -5.16 -3.20
C GLU A 123 3.39 -4.08 -4.28
N SER A 124 2.41 -4.12 -5.20
CA SER A 124 2.30 -3.12 -6.25
C SER A 124 1.90 -1.75 -5.67
N ALA A 125 2.61 -0.71 -6.08
CA ALA A 125 2.28 0.68 -5.78
C ALA A 125 0.84 1.01 -6.20
N ILE A 126 0.35 0.48 -7.32
CA ILE A 126 -1.02 0.71 -7.81
C ILE A 126 -2.09 0.00 -6.97
N GLN A 127 -1.73 -1.08 -6.28
CA GLN A 127 -2.63 -1.68 -5.28
C GLN A 127 -2.76 -0.81 -4.04
N THR A 128 -1.71 -0.02 -3.72
CA THR A 128 -1.70 0.91 -2.59
C THR A 128 -2.29 2.28 -2.94
N ALA A 129 -2.04 2.79 -4.15
CA ALA A 129 -2.51 4.07 -4.65
C ALA A 129 -3.24 3.87 -5.99
N ASN A 130 -4.54 3.57 -5.89
CA ASN A 130 -5.41 3.47 -7.05
C ASN A 130 -5.66 4.85 -7.68
N ARG A 131 -6.35 4.90 -8.82
CA ARG A 131 -6.61 6.16 -9.55
C ARG A 131 -7.26 7.25 -8.67
N PRO A 132 -8.34 6.98 -7.90
CA PRO A 132 -8.89 7.98 -6.97
C PRO A 132 -7.88 8.48 -5.93
N ALA A 133 -7.07 7.59 -5.37
CA ALA A 133 -6.05 7.95 -4.38
C ALA A 133 -4.92 8.80 -4.99
N LEU A 134 -4.49 8.50 -6.22
CA LEU A 134 -3.50 9.30 -6.94
C LEU A 134 -4.04 10.69 -7.30
N GLU A 135 -5.33 10.79 -7.62
CA GLU A 135 -5.97 12.09 -7.87
C GLU A 135 -6.09 12.92 -6.59
N ALA A 136 -6.44 12.30 -5.46
CA ALA A 136 -6.38 12.95 -4.16
C ALA A 136 -4.95 13.41 -3.82
N LEU A 137 -3.93 12.59 -4.12
CA LEU A 137 -2.52 12.94 -3.93
C LEU A 137 -2.09 14.12 -4.82
N ARG A 138 -2.55 14.16 -6.07
CA ARG A 138 -2.33 15.29 -6.99
C ARG A 138 -2.89 16.59 -6.40
N LEU A 139 -4.12 16.55 -5.89
CA LEU A 139 -4.76 17.69 -5.26
C LEU A 139 -4.01 18.16 -4.00
N PHE A 140 -3.54 17.22 -3.17
CA PHE A 140 -2.73 17.53 -2.00
C PHE A 140 -1.39 18.16 -2.38
N VAL A 141 -0.68 17.63 -3.38
CA VAL A 141 0.61 18.18 -3.86
C VAL A 141 0.46 19.61 -4.38
N ALA A 142 -0.65 19.91 -5.05
CA ALA A 142 -0.95 21.27 -5.51
C ALA A 142 -1.33 22.21 -4.35
N TYR A 143 -2.07 21.71 -3.36
CA TYR A 143 -2.61 22.48 -2.25
C TYR A 143 -2.51 21.68 -0.94
N PRO A 144 -1.37 21.73 -0.23
CA PRO A 144 -1.13 20.93 0.96
C PRO A 144 -1.85 21.53 2.16
N THR A 145 -3.12 21.14 2.33
CA THR A 145 -4.01 21.60 3.40
C THR A 145 -4.55 20.41 4.19
N SER A 146 -4.97 20.62 5.44
CA SER A 146 -5.58 19.55 6.27
C SER A 146 -6.81 18.93 5.59
N VAL A 147 -7.62 19.75 4.92
CA VAL A 147 -8.77 19.30 4.13
C VAL A 147 -8.34 18.33 3.04
N ASN A 148 -7.25 18.63 2.32
CA ASN A 148 -6.75 17.72 1.28
C ASN A 148 -6.04 16.49 1.85
N THR A 149 -5.43 16.59 3.03
CA THR A 149 -4.86 15.44 3.75
C THR A 149 -5.93 14.39 4.05
N SER A 150 -7.11 14.80 4.52
CA SER A 150 -8.23 13.87 4.79
C SER A 150 -8.71 13.09 3.56
N ARG A 151 -8.39 13.55 2.34
CA ARG A 151 -8.70 12.83 1.09
C ARG A 151 -7.72 11.70 0.79
N LEU A 152 -6.58 11.66 1.49
CA LEU A 152 -5.53 10.66 1.31
C LEU A 152 -5.74 9.37 2.12
N VAL A 153 -6.92 9.17 2.72
CA VAL A 153 -7.28 7.91 3.40
C VAL A 153 -7.10 6.68 2.50
N GLY A 154 -7.14 6.86 1.17
CA GLY A 154 -6.82 5.82 0.19
C GLY A 154 -5.35 5.35 0.20
N ILE A 155 -4.43 6.10 0.82
CA ILE A 155 -3.01 5.78 1.01
C ILE A 155 -2.69 5.84 2.52
N PRO A 156 -3.08 4.81 3.31
CA PRO A 156 -3.15 4.92 4.77
C PRO A 156 -1.83 5.36 5.44
N CYS A 157 -0.70 4.78 5.07
CA CYS A 157 0.58 5.13 5.70
C CYS A 157 1.03 6.56 5.40
N LEU A 158 0.68 7.11 4.23
CA LEU A 158 0.99 8.50 3.90
C LEU A 158 0.05 9.45 4.66
N TYR A 159 -1.24 9.12 4.70
CA TYR A 159 -2.23 9.85 5.47
C TYR A 159 -1.83 9.98 6.95
N GLU A 160 -1.40 8.88 7.58
CA GLU A 160 -0.99 8.88 8.98
C GLU A 160 0.22 9.80 9.26
N VAL A 161 1.20 9.86 8.35
CA VAL A 161 2.35 10.76 8.49
C VAL A 161 1.93 12.22 8.34
N LEU A 162 1.03 12.52 7.41
CA LEU A 162 0.52 13.88 7.24
C LEU A 162 -0.37 14.32 8.41
N GLU A 163 -1.21 13.42 8.94
CA GLU A 163 -2.01 13.67 10.13
C GLU A 163 -1.15 13.88 11.38
N TYR A 164 -0.02 13.16 11.50
CA TYR A 164 0.94 13.40 12.57
C TYR A 164 1.46 14.85 12.58
N HIS A 165 1.74 15.43 11.41
CA HIS A 165 2.15 16.84 11.30
C HIS A 165 1.00 17.81 11.50
N ASN A 166 -0.22 17.48 11.02
CA ASN A 166 -1.41 18.27 11.29
C ASN A 166 -1.69 18.39 12.79
N ALA A 167 -1.61 17.28 13.52
CA ALA A 167 -1.88 17.22 14.96
C ALA A 167 -0.86 18.04 15.76
N LYS A 168 0.38 18.14 15.27
CA LYS A 168 1.44 18.97 15.88
C LYS A 168 1.32 20.46 15.58
N GLY A 169 0.66 20.84 14.48
CA GLY A 169 0.55 22.22 14.04
C GLY A 169 1.84 22.82 13.46
N GLU A 170 2.87 22.00 13.20
CA GLU A 170 4.20 22.43 12.73
C GLU A 170 4.27 22.64 11.20
N GLY A 171 3.15 22.49 10.49
CA GLY A 171 3.13 22.45 9.03
C GLY A 171 3.80 21.18 8.47
N TYR A 172 3.81 21.02 7.15
CA TYR A 172 4.44 19.85 6.54
C TYR A 172 5.91 20.12 6.22
N PRO A 173 6.84 19.24 6.63
CA PRO A 173 8.24 19.37 6.25
C PRO A 173 8.43 19.33 4.73
N GLU A 174 9.39 20.11 4.22
CA GLU A 174 9.65 20.21 2.77
C GLU A 174 9.99 18.86 2.12
N HIS A 175 10.78 18.03 2.81
CA HIS A 175 11.14 16.69 2.34
C HIS A 175 9.91 15.76 2.25
N LEU A 176 8.92 15.93 3.13
CA LEU A 176 7.67 15.17 3.08
C LEU A 176 6.79 15.61 1.91
N LEU A 177 6.68 16.92 1.65
CA LEU A 177 5.97 17.44 0.48
C LEU A 177 6.62 16.98 -0.83
N SER A 178 7.96 16.97 -0.87
CA SER A 178 8.74 16.46 -1.99
C SER A 178 8.49 14.96 -2.20
N LEU A 179 8.40 14.19 -1.11
CA LEU A 179 8.04 12.76 -1.18
C LEU A 179 6.63 12.55 -1.75
N CYS A 180 5.64 13.32 -1.30
CA CYS A 180 4.29 13.27 -1.84
C CYS A 180 4.27 13.52 -3.36
N LYS A 181 5.04 14.51 -3.82
CA LYS A 181 5.18 14.83 -5.24
C LYS A 181 5.81 13.68 -6.01
N TRP A 182 6.90 13.10 -5.49
CA TRP A 182 7.54 11.93 -6.11
C TRP A 182 6.58 10.74 -6.19
N MET A 183 5.88 10.41 -5.09
CA MET A 183 4.90 9.33 -5.06
C MET A 183 3.78 9.54 -6.09
N TRP A 184 3.30 10.77 -6.25
CA TRP A 184 2.32 11.08 -7.29
C TRP A 184 2.87 10.86 -8.69
N GLN A 185 4.03 11.43 -9.01
CA GLN A 185 4.64 11.32 -10.36
C GLN A 185 4.97 9.86 -10.71
N TRP A 186 5.55 9.13 -9.77
CA TRP A 186 5.88 7.72 -9.92
C TRP A 186 4.61 6.87 -10.10
N GLY A 187 3.62 7.05 -9.23
CA GLY A 187 2.35 6.33 -9.28
C GLY A 187 1.57 6.62 -10.57
N GLU A 188 1.55 7.87 -11.02
CA GLU A 188 0.92 8.26 -12.28
C GLU A 188 1.64 7.63 -13.49
N GLY A 189 2.98 7.65 -13.49
CA GLY A 189 3.80 7.00 -14.52
C GLY A 189 3.57 5.50 -14.60
N LEU A 190 3.54 4.82 -13.44
CA LEU A 190 3.19 3.40 -13.37
C LEU A 190 1.78 3.13 -13.89
N LEU A 191 0.79 3.94 -13.47
CA LEU A 191 -0.60 3.79 -13.89
C LEU A 191 -0.74 3.95 -15.40
N LYS A 192 -0.13 4.98 -15.99
CA LYS A 192 -0.11 5.20 -17.45
C LYS A 192 0.58 4.05 -18.19
N GLY A 193 1.63 3.46 -17.59
CA GLY A 193 2.34 2.31 -18.16
C GLY A 193 1.50 1.04 -18.22
N ILE A 194 0.65 0.79 -17.21
CA ILE A 194 -0.18 -0.42 -17.13
C ILE A 194 -1.55 -0.30 -17.78
N ILE A 195 -2.09 0.92 -17.95
CA ILE A 195 -3.39 1.11 -18.58
C ILE A 195 -3.24 0.85 -20.08
N VAL A 196 -3.75 -0.30 -20.51
CA VAL A 196 -3.80 -0.70 -21.93
C VAL A 196 -5.12 -0.29 -22.58
N HIS A 197 -6.20 -0.26 -21.79
CA HIS A 197 -7.53 0.11 -22.23
C HIS A 197 -8.10 1.16 -21.28
N GLN A 198 -8.73 2.21 -21.83
CA GLN A 198 -9.49 3.13 -20.99
C GLN A 198 -10.65 2.37 -20.34
N ALA A 199 -10.85 2.60 -19.05
CA ALA A 199 -12.03 2.07 -18.37
C ALA A 199 -13.28 2.68 -19.02
N PRO A 200 -14.35 1.90 -19.25
CA PRO A 200 -15.64 2.46 -19.66
C PRO A 200 -16.08 3.54 -18.68
N SER A 201 -16.76 4.57 -19.17
CA SER A 201 -17.41 5.57 -18.31
C SER A 201 -18.36 4.87 -17.33
N ILE A 202 -18.34 5.28 -16.07
CA ILE A 202 -19.31 4.82 -15.08
C ILE A 202 -20.68 5.33 -15.54
N ASP A 203 -21.58 4.42 -15.86
CA ASP A 203 -22.97 4.75 -16.16
C ASP A 203 -23.74 4.84 -14.83
N GLU A 204 -23.84 6.06 -14.29
CA GLU A 204 -24.58 6.32 -13.06
C GLU A 204 -26.08 5.98 -13.20
N SER A 205 -26.61 5.93 -14.44
CA SER A 205 -28.01 5.61 -14.71
C SER A 205 -28.33 4.12 -14.55
N ALA A 206 -27.32 3.24 -14.70
CA ALA A 206 -27.47 1.80 -14.49
C ALA A 206 -27.79 1.43 -13.02
N CYS A 207 -27.56 2.36 -12.08
CA CYS A 207 -27.83 2.16 -10.65
C CYS A 207 -29.32 2.27 -10.29
N LEU A 208 -30.17 2.84 -11.17
CA LEU A 208 -31.52 3.25 -10.79
C LEU A 208 -32.64 2.29 -11.22
N THR A 209 -32.41 1.41 -12.20
CA THR A 209 -33.51 0.63 -12.82
C THR A 209 -33.55 -0.83 -12.44
N ASP A 210 -32.48 -1.41 -11.90
CA ASP A 210 -32.46 -2.85 -11.59
C ASP A 210 -32.47 -3.11 -10.08
N HIS A 211 -33.67 -3.26 -9.52
CA HIS A 211 -33.91 -3.68 -8.13
C HIS A 211 -33.42 -5.11 -7.81
N ASN A 212 -32.77 -5.81 -8.74
CA ASN A 212 -32.24 -7.16 -8.53
C ASN A 212 -31.14 -7.25 -7.46
N TRP A 213 -30.54 -6.13 -7.02
CA TRP A 213 -29.61 -6.16 -5.89
C TRP A 213 -30.25 -6.72 -4.61
N GLN A 214 -31.57 -6.55 -4.43
CA GLN A 214 -32.31 -7.11 -3.29
C GLN A 214 -32.33 -8.64 -3.30
N LYS A 215 -32.24 -9.27 -4.48
CA LYS A 215 -32.16 -10.73 -4.63
C LYS A 215 -30.73 -11.25 -4.52
N THR A 216 -29.74 -10.48 -4.98
CA THR A 216 -28.33 -10.91 -5.00
C THR A 216 -27.53 -10.46 -3.78
N GLY A 217 -28.05 -9.51 -2.99
CA GLY A 217 -27.38 -8.90 -1.84
C GLY A 217 -26.27 -7.91 -2.20
N CYS A 218 -26.04 -7.62 -3.49
CA CYS A 218 -24.97 -6.74 -3.95
C CYS A 218 -25.46 -5.82 -5.07
N SER A 219 -25.28 -4.50 -4.89
CA SER A 219 -25.42 -3.50 -5.95
C SER A 219 -24.05 -3.23 -6.57
N TYR A 220 -23.93 -3.36 -7.89
CA TYR A 220 -22.72 -3.03 -8.63
C TYR A 220 -23.06 -1.93 -9.65
N THR A 221 -22.31 -0.82 -9.62
CA THR A 221 -22.44 0.31 -10.56
C THR A 221 -21.71 0.08 -11.89
N MET A 222 -21.05 -1.07 -12.06
CA MET A 222 -20.38 -1.47 -13.28
C MET A 222 -21.26 -2.44 -14.08
N PRO A 223 -21.21 -2.43 -15.42
CA PRO A 223 -21.88 -3.43 -16.24
C PRO A 223 -21.52 -4.83 -15.76
N GLN A 224 -22.52 -5.71 -15.65
CA GLN A 224 -22.30 -7.07 -15.18
C GLN A 224 -21.34 -7.79 -16.16
N VAL A 225 -20.09 -7.96 -15.75
CA VAL A 225 -19.16 -8.82 -16.47
C VAL A 225 -19.68 -10.24 -16.26
N ARG A 226 -20.31 -10.81 -17.28
CA ARG A 226 -20.89 -12.17 -17.21
C ARG A 226 -19.90 -13.23 -17.67
N TYR A 227 -18.94 -12.84 -18.51
CA TYR A 227 -18.02 -13.76 -19.16
C TYR A 227 -16.58 -13.45 -18.77
N GLN A 228 -15.79 -14.50 -18.55
CA GLN A 228 -14.37 -14.36 -18.27
C GLN A 228 -13.65 -13.68 -19.46
N PRO A 229 -12.79 -12.66 -19.21
CA PRO A 229 -11.90 -12.10 -20.22
C PRO A 229 -10.92 -13.14 -20.74
N GLN A 230 -10.54 -13.02 -22.01
CA GLN A 230 -9.60 -13.93 -22.66
C GLN A 230 -8.24 -13.26 -22.83
N TYR A 231 -7.19 -13.93 -22.37
CA TYR A 231 -5.80 -13.50 -22.41
C TYR A 231 -5.03 -14.33 -23.46
N ARG A 232 -4.94 -13.80 -24.68
CA ARG A 232 -4.44 -14.51 -25.86
C ARG A 232 -3.04 -15.11 -25.72
N TYR A 233 -2.18 -14.49 -24.90
CA TYR A 233 -0.77 -14.90 -24.73
C TYR A 233 -0.51 -15.68 -23.44
N LEU A 234 -1.52 -15.90 -22.61
CA LEU A 234 -1.36 -16.65 -21.38
C LEU A 234 -1.57 -18.15 -21.68
N LYS A 235 -0.49 -18.92 -21.67
CA LYS A 235 -0.40 -20.33 -22.15
C LYS A 235 -1.45 -21.30 -21.58
N HIS A 236 -2.09 -20.95 -20.46
CA HIS A 236 -3.07 -21.79 -19.76
C HIS A 236 -4.41 -21.11 -19.50
N ASP A 237 -4.64 -19.92 -20.06
CA ASP A 237 -5.84 -19.13 -19.77
C ASP A 237 -7.13 -19.81 -20.24
N THR A 238 -7.07 -20.47 -21.39
CA THR A 238 -8.23 -21.11 -22.03
C THR A 238 -8.21 -22.64 -21.92
N ARG A 239 -7.24 -23.21 -21.19
CA ARG A 239 -7.09 -24.67 -21.09
C ARG A 239 -8.04 -25.18 -20.00
N ASN A 240 -8.89 -26.14 -20.36
CA ASN A 240 -9.65 -26.90 -19.37
C ASN A 240 -8.65 -27.60 -18.44
N GLU A 241 -8.76 -27.40 -17.13
CA GLU A 241 -7.86 -28.06 -16.17
C GLU A 241 -7.97 -29.59 -16.34
N PRO A 242 -6.86 -30.30 -16.59
CA PRO A 242 -6.90 -31.74 -16.80
C PRO A 242 -7.36 -32.42 -15.50
N GLY A 243 -8.52 -33.06 -15.55
CA GLY A 243 -9.05 -33.89 -14.46
C GLY A 243 -10.20 -33.31 -13.65
N GLY A 244 -10.68 -32.09 -13.91
CA GLY A 244 -11.92 -31.54 -13.30
C GLY A 244 -11.95 -31.46 -11.76
N ARG A 245 -10.86 -31.82 -11.08
CA ARG A 245 -10.75 -31.90 -9.63
C ARG A 245 -9.75 -30.87 -9.14
N ARG A 246 -10.22 -29.64 -8.88
CA ARG A 246 -9.51 -28.77 -7.94
C ARG A 246 -9.63 -29.32 -6.53
N GLY A 247 -8.57 -29.14 -5.74
CA GLY A 247 -8.51 -29.57 -4.35
C GLY A 247 -9.75 -29.14 -3.56
N ALA A 248 -10.21 -30.01 -2.66
CA ALA A 248 -11.50 -29.99 -1.96
C ALA A 248 -11.91 -28.67 -1.26
N LYS A 249 -11.04 -27.67 -1.20
CA LYS A 249 -11.26 -26.41 -0.47
C LYS A 249 -11.98 -25.31 -1.26
N CYS A 250 -12.14 -25.41 -2.59
CA CYS A 250 -12.78 -24.35 -3.40
C CYS A 250 -13.74 -24.87 -4.49
N SER A 251 -14.34 -26.05 -4.30
CA SER A 251 -15.23 -26.70 -5.28
C SER A 251 -16.63 -26.10 -5.36
N LYS A 252 -17.08 -25.37 -4.32
CA LYS A 252 -18.48 -24.91 -4.15
C LYS A 252 -19.03 -24.07 -5.32
N TYR A 253 -18.15 -23.40 -6.06
CA TYR A 253 -18.54 -22.48 -7.14
C TYR A 253 -17.96 -22.88 -8.51
N TYR A 254 -17.20 -23.98 -8.60
CA TYR A 254 -16.51 -24.36 -9.82
C TYR A 254 -17.47 -24.84 -10.92
N SER A 255 -18.45 -25.69 -10.60
CA SER A 255 -19.43 -26.16 -11.59
C SER A 255 -20.30 -25.02 -12.14
N LYS A 256 -20.70 -24.09 -11.28
CA LYS A 256 -21.57 -22.96 -11.66
C LYS A 256 -20.82 -21.86 -12.40
N TYR A 257 -19.58 -21.54 -12.00
CA TYR A 257 -18.85 -20.40 -12.55
C TYR A 257 -17.62 -20.79 -13.37
N GLY A 258 -16.85 -21.81 -12.95
CA GLY A 258 -15.67 -22.28 -13.66
C GLY A 258 -15.98 -23.03 -14.95
N GLU A 259 -16.85 -24.05 -14.90
CA GLU A 259 -17.22 -24.84 -16.09
C GLU A 259 -17.97 -24.01 -17.13
N GLN A 260 -18.86 -23.12 -16.67
CA GLN A 260 -19.63 -22.22 -17.53
C GLN A 260 -18.84 -20.99 -18.00
N ARG A 261 -17.56 -20.87 -17.62
CA ARG A 261 -16.69 -19.72 -17.95
C ARG A 261 -17.29 -18.36 -17.58
N LEU A 262 -18.11 -18.36 -16.54
CA LEU A 262 -18.62 -17.14 -15.94
C LEU A 262 -17.52 -16.56 -15.05
N THR A 263 -17.48 -15.25 -14.90
CA THR A 263 -16.62 -14.66 -13.86
C THR A 263 -17.16 -15.14 -12.51
N GLY A 264 -16.51 -16.15 -11.93
CA GLY A 264 -16.75 -16.57 -10.56
C GLY A 264 -16.75 -15.33 -9.69
N GLY A 265 -17.81 -15.17 -8.89
CA GLY A 265 -18.07 -13.95 -8.14
C GLY A 265 -16.77 -13.38 -7.57
N ILE A 266 -16.32 -12.27 -8.15
CA ILE A 266 -15.24 -11.48 -7.57
C ILE A 266 -15.81 -10.97 -6.25
N MET A 267 -15.60 -11.73 -5.17
CA MET A 267 -15.71 -11.20 -3.82
C MET A 267 -14.55 -10.22 -3.65
N ARG A 268 -14.78 -8.98 -4.07
CA ARG A 268 -14.23 -7.82 -3.38
C ARG A 268 -15.41 -7.03 -2.85
N LEU A 269 -15.67 -7.20 -1.55
CA LEU A 269 -16.16 -6.13 -0.70
C LEU A 269 -15.50 -6.31 0.67
N LYS A 270 -14.43 -5.53 0.85
CA LYS A 270 -13.97 -5.07 2.16
C LYS A 270 -15.05 -4.09 2.61
N GLN A 271 -15.97 -4.51 3.47
CA GLN A 271 -16.86 -3.56 4.16
C GLN A 271 -16.19 -3.20 5.49
N TRP A 272 -15.27 -2.23 5.42
CA TRP A 272 -14.95 -1.41 6.58
C TRP A 272 -16.06 -0.36 6.69
N PHE A 273 -17.11 -0.70 7.43
CA PHE A 273 -18.09 0.25 7.93
C PHE A 273 -18.72 -0.34 9.19
N MET A 274 -18.08 -0.14 10.34
CA MET A 274 -18.73 -0.19 11.66
C MET A 274 -17.88 0.59 12.67
N THR A 275 -18.03 1.92 12.69
CA THR A 275 -18.14 2.70 13.93
C THR A 275 -18.76 4.07 13.63
N LEU A 276 -20.04 4.08 13.24
CA LEU A 276 -20.89 5.24 13.51
C LEU A 276 -21.61 4.92 14.82
N ARG A 277 -21.10 5.52 15.89
CA ARG A 277 -21.74 5.55 17.21
C ARG A 277 -23.09 6.23 17.02
N ALA A 278 -24.18 5.53 17.35
CA ALA A 278 -25.51 6.12 17.36
C ALA A 278 -25.53 7.33 18.31
N PRO A 279 -26.11 8.48 17.92
CA PRO A 279 -26.48 9.51 18.88
C PRO A 279 -27.61 8.96 19.75
N SER A 280 -27.32 8.78 21.03
CA SER A 280 -28.32 8.56 22.07
C SER A 280 -29.20 9.81 22.15
N ASN A 281 -30.42 9.71 21.64
CA ASN A 281 -31.49 10.65 21.96
C ASN A 281 -31.85 10.45 23.44
N HIS A 282 -31.36 11.32 24.30
CA HIS A 282 -31.99 11.62 25.58
C HIS A 282 -32.60 13.02 25.48
N THR A 283 -33.91 13.04 25.24
CA THR A 283 -34.80 14.14 25.58
C THR A 283 -35.92 13.54 26.42
N ALA A 284 -35.76 13.65 27.74
CA ALA A 284 -36.76 13.82 28.79
C ALA A 284 -36.03 13.66 30.13
#